data_AF-A0A7S2NTR9-F1
#
_entry.id   AF-A0A7S2NTR9-F1
#
_cell.length_a   1.000
_cell.length_b   1.000
_cell.length_c   1.000
_cell.angle_alpha   90.00
_cell.angle_beta   90.00
_cell.angle_gamma   90.00
#
_symmetry.space_group_name_H-M   'P 1'
#
loop_
_entity.id
_entity.type
_entity.pdbx_description
1 polymer ?
#
loop_
_entity_poly.entity_id
_entity_poly.type
_entity_poly.pdbx_seq_one_letter_code
_entity_poly.pdbx_strand_id
1 'polypeptide(L)'
;FGRAFFVASNLGGSVATVMKKIFRVDLRGRFLESAVVLITLFVGYMKWGIIWGFFGRPDYCLGAFNIPFKSHESLHRPVLKVFRQCFFTPIASLLQGYDSFFVRYGRKNIMCSPTTLEESDGLKCFETPNAANPWFLEEPEGQACASDNHILLCIYAVSFAVMALAFVLKKTDRRGGRAGRRAAAAGARPHQD
;
A
#
# COMPACT_ATOMS: atom_id res chain seq x y z
N PHE A 1 -5.13 11.89 -5.57
CA PHE A 1 -5.01 10.81 -6.57
C PHE A 1 -3.77 10.91 -7.46
N GLY A 2 -3.40 12.06 -8.06
CA GLY A 2 -2.26 12.15 -8.99
C GLY A 2 -0.88 11.74 -8.45
N ARG A 3 -0.61 11.91 -7.15
CA ARG A 3 0.69 11.51 -6.55
C ARG A 3 0.87 9.99 -6.46
N ALA A 4 -0.22 9.22 -6.34
CA ALA A 4 -0.17 7.76 -6.31
C ALA A 4 0.18 7.17 -7.69
N PHE A 5 -0.35 7.78 -8.76
CA PHE A 5 -0.01 7.41 -10.15
C PHE A 5 1.45 7.68 -10.49
N PHE A 6 2.02 8.78 -9.98
CA PHE A 6 3.42 9.12 -10.21
C PHE A 6 4.37 8.13 -9.54
N VAL A 7 4.06 7.72 -8.31
CA VAL A 7 4.84 6.70 -7.59
C VAL A 7 4.71 5.33 -8.26
N ALA A 8 3.50 4.93 -8.66
CA ALA A 8 3.27 3.67 -9.38
C ALA A 8 3.99 3.63 -10.74
N SER A 9 3.99 4.73 -11.49
CA SER A 9 4.69 4.81 -12.79
C SER A 9 6.22 4.74 -12.63
N ASN A 10 6.77 5.39 -11.60
CA ASN A 10 8.20 5.30 -11.28
C ASN A 10 8.60 3.90 -10.78
N LEU A 11 7.71 3.22 -10.06
CA LEU A 11 7.87 1.81 -9.69
C LEU A 11 7.91 0.93 -10.93
N GLY A 12 6.96 1.08 -11.86
CA GLY A 12 6.87 0.27 -13.07
C GLY A 12 8.13 0.37 -13.94
N GLY A 13 8.65 1.59 -14.14
CA GLY A 13 9.90 1.79 -14.89
C GLY A 13 11.13 1.19 -14.18
N SER A 14 11.18 1.24 -12.85
CA SER A 14 12.29 0.67 -12.07
C SER A 14 12.29 -0.85 -12.10
N VAL A 15 11.12 -1.47 -11.92
CA VAL A 15 10.94 -2.93 -12.01
C VAL A 15 11.31 -3.44 -13.39
N ALA A 16 10.84 -2.77 -14.47
CA ALA A 16 11.17 -3.15 -15.83
C ALA A 16 12.69 -3.11 -16.12
N THR A 17 13.40 -2.13 -15.57
CA THR A 17 14.86 -1.99 -15.75
C THR A 17 15.63 -3.13 -15.06
N VAL A 18 15.23 -3.48 -13.83
CA VAL A 18 15.87 -4.58 -13.07
C VAL A 18 15.55 -5.92 -13.71
N MET A 19 14.30 -6.14 -14.08
CA MET A 19 13.84 -7.39 -14.68
C MET A 19 14.51 -7.64 -16.04
N LYS A 20 14.72 -6.59 -16.85
CA LYS A 20 15.47 -6.68 -18.10
C LYS A 20 16.94 -7.07 -17.88
N LYS A 21 17.60 -6.53 -16.85
CA LYS A 21 19.00 -6.88 -16.51
C LYS A 21 19.15 -8.32 -15.99
N ILE A 22 18.18 -8.81 -15.20
CA ILE A 22 18.27 -10.13 -14.57
C ILE A 22 17.88 -11.25 -15.53
N PHE A 23 16.73 -11.13 -16.19
CA PHE A 23 16.15 -12.25 -16.93
C PHE A 23 16.60 -12.34 -18.39
N ARG A 24 17.19 -11.27 -18.96
CA ARG A 24 17.53 -11.17 -20.40
C ARG A 24 16.37 -11.51 -21.35
N VAL A 25 15.13 -11.59 -20.85
CA VAL A 25 13.93 -11.78 -21.65
C VAL A 25 13.42 -10.40 -22.05
N ASP A 26 13.36 -10.12 -23.36
CA ASP A 26 12.63 -8.96 -23.87
C ASP A 26 11.12 -9.22 -23.75
N LEU A 27 10.59 -9.08 -22.53
CA LEU A 27 9.15 -8.95 -22.28
C LEU A 27 8.71 -7.60 -22.82
N ARG A 28 8.50 -7.56 -24.14
CA ARG A 28 8.20 -6.36 -24.91
C ARG A 28 6.86 -5.77 -24.48
N GLY A 29 6.94 -4.64 -23.76
CA GLY A 29 5.94 -3.57 -23.68
C GLY A 29 4.60 -3.91 -23.02
N ARG A 30 3.82 -4.83 -23.58
CA ARG A 30 2.39 -5.00 -23.24
C ARG A 30 2.11 -6.01 -22.13
N PHE A 31 2.86 -7.12 -22.09
CA PHE A 31 2.61 -8.16 -21.08
C PHE A 31 2.92 -7.65 -19.66
N LEU A 32 4.04 -6.94 -19.50
CA LEU A 32 4.44 -6.38 -18.20
C LEU A 32 3.49 -5.27 -17.76
N GLU A 33 3.01 -4.45 -18.69
CA GLU A 33 1.99 -3.43 -18.42
C GLU A 33 0.69 -4.07 -17.93
N SER A 34 0.18 -5.08 -18.64
CA SER A 34 -1.01 -5.83 -18.21
C SER A 34 -0.82 -6.49 -16.84
N ALA A 35 0.34 -7.10 -16.59
CA ALA A 35 0.63 -7.72 -15.30
C ALA A 35 0.64 -6.70 -14.15
N VAL A 36 1.23 -5.52 -14.36
CA VAL A 36 1.23 -4.44 -13.37
C VAL A 36 -0.19 -3.93 -13.10
N VAL A 37 -1.01 -3.79 -14.15
CA VAL A 37 -2.43 -3.39 -14.01
C VAL A 37 -3.19 -4.43 -13.18
N LEU A 38 -3.05 -5.71 -13.48
CA LEU A 38 -3.72 -6.80 -12.74
C LEU A 38 -3.28 -6.84 -11.28
N ILE A 39 -1.99 -6.73 -10.99
CA ILE A 39 -1.48 -6.67 -9.61
C ILE A 39 -2.03 -5.44 -8.88
N THR A 40 -2.13 -4.30 -9.56
CA THR A 40 -2.67 -3.07 -8.98
C THR A 40 -4.15 -3.21 -8.64
N LEU A 41 -4.94 -3.78 -9.54
CA LEU A 41 -6.36 -4.08 -9.30
C LEU A 41 -6.52 -5.05 -8.13
N PHE A 42 -5.69 -6.09 -8.08
CA PHE A 42 -5.68 -7.07 -6.98
C PHE A 42 -5.35 -6.40 -5.63
N VAL A 43 -4.28 -5.60 -5.56
CA VAL A 43 -3.92 -4.84 -4.36
C VAL A 43 -5.02 -3.84 -3.96
N GLY A 44 -5.66 -3.20 -4.94
CA GLY A 44 -6.79 -2.30 -4.72
C GLY A 44 -7.98 -3.03 -4.09
N TYR A 45 -8.31 -4.20 -4.60
CA TYR A 45 -9.37 -5.06 -4.07
C TYR A 45 -9.08 -5.52 -2.64
N MET A 46 -7.85 -5.98 -2.36
CA MET A 46 -7.42 -6.41 -1.02
C MET A 46 -7.51 -5.26 0.00
N LYS A 47 -7.06 -4.06 -0.38
CA LYS A 47 -7.19 -2.87 0.47
C LYS A 47 -8.65 -2.54 0.75
N TRP A 48 -9.51 -2.66 -0.25
CA TRP A 48 -10.94 -2.44 -0.11
C TRP A 48 -11.54 -3.39 0.91
N GLY A 49 -11.23 -4.69 0.81
CA GLY A 49 -11.64 -5.70 1.80
C GLY A 49 -11.19 -5.35 3.22
N ILE A 50 -9.92 -4.96 3.41
CA ILE A 50 -9.38 -4.56 4.72
C ILE A 50 -10.09 -3.31 5.27
N ILE A 51 -10.45 -2.34 4.43
CA ILE A 51 -11.21 -1.15 4.86
C ILE A 51 -12.59 -1.56 5.37
N TRP A 52 -13.28 -2.48 4.68
CA TRP A 52 -14.57 -2.99 5.15
C TRP A 52 -14.44 -3.84 6.42
N GLY A 53 -13.39 -4.66 6.51
CA GLY A 53 -13.06 -5.40 7.73
C GLY A 53 -12.83 -4.48 8.92
N PHE A 54 -12.13 -3.36 8.71
CA PHE A 54 -11.94 -2.34 9.74
C PHE A 54 -13.26 -1.74 10.23
N PHE A 55 -14.28 -1.65 9.39
CA PHE A 55 -15.63 -1.20 9.73
C PHE A 55 -16.58 -2.33 10.15
N GLY A 56 -16.06 -3.46 10.61
CA GLY A 56 -16.86 -4.55 11.17
C GLY A 56 -17.51 -5.48 10.14
N ARG A 57 -17.03 -5.48 8.89
CA ARG A 57 -17.47 -6.44 7.86
C ARG A 57 -16.30 -7.30 7.37
N PRO A 58 -15.84 -8.29 8.17
CA PRO A 58 -14.70 -9.13 7.82
C PRO A 58 -14.94 -10.03 6.60
N ASP A 59 -16.21 -10.29 6.25
CA ASP A 59 -16.60 -11.12 5.09
C ASP A 59 -16.08 -10.61 3.74
N TYR A 60 -15.69 -9.33 3.65
CA TYR A 60 -15.14 -8.73 2.45
C TYR A 60 -13.65 -9.03 2.25
N CYS A 61 -12.98 -9.59 3.25
CA CYS A 61 -11.60 -10.04 3.15
C CYS A 61 -11.55 -11.42 2.46
N LEU A 62 -10.63 -11.60 1.52
CA LEU A 62 -10.51 -12.82 0.72
C LEU A 62 -9.80 -13.94 1.47
N GLY A 63 -8.97 -13.59 2.46
CA GLY A 63 -8.05 -14.55 3.06
C GLY A 63 -7.12 -15.16 2.01
N ALA A 64 -6.69 -14.33 1.06
CA ALA A 64 -5.82 -14.63 -0.07
C ALA A 64 -5.88 -16.07 -0.61
N PHE A 65 -7.08 -16.48 -1.02
CA PHE A 65 -7.41 -17.78 -1.63
C PHE A 65 -7.69 -18.94 -0.67
N ASN A 66 -8.21 -18.68 0.53
CA ASN A 66 -8.51 -19.73 1.53
C ASN A 66 -7.30 -20.61 1.86
N ILE A 67 -6.08 -20.13 1.60
CA ILE A 67 -4.87 -20.85 2.00
C ILE A 67 -4.76 -20.59 3.50
N PRO A 68 -4.94 -21.62 4.35
CA PRO A 68 -4.77 -21.44 5.78
C PRO A 68 -3.29 -21.15 5.99
N PHE A 69 -2.94 -19.88 6.10
CA PHE A 69 -1.66 -19.49 6.65
C PHE A 69 -1.68 -19.98 8.09
N LYS A 70 -1.12 -21.18 8.32
CA LYS A 70 -0.65 -21.60 9.63
C LYS A 70 0.41 -20.58 10.00
N SER A 71 -0.02 -19.49 10.63
CA SER A 71 0.84 -18.36 10.93
C SER A 71 2.01 -18.90 11.72
N HIS A 72 3.24 -18.72 11.22
CA HIS A 72 4.40 -18.69 12.10
C HIS A 72 4.16 -17.54 13.08
N GLU A 73 3.57 -17.85 14.24
CA GLU A 73 3.10 -16.87 15.23
C GLU A 73 4.21 -15.90 15.69
N SER A 74 5.47 -16.31 15.57
CA SER A 74 6.62 -15.58 16.13
C SER A 74 6.96 -14.29 15.40
N LEU A 75 6.89 -14.25 14.06
CA LEU A 75 7.27 -13.05 13.30
C LEU A 75 6.09 -12.13 12.99
N HIS A 76 4.87 -12.69 12.94
CA HIS A 76 3.69 -11.97 12.47
C HIS A 76 3.12 -10.99 13.51
N ARG A 77 3.05 -11.41 14.79
CA ARG A 77 2.50 -10.59 15.89
C ARG A 77 3.17 -9.22 16.07
N PRO A 78 4.52 -9.08 16.09
CA PRO A 78 5.12 -7.77 16.32
C PRO A 78 4.88 -6.79 15.16
N VAL A 79 4.94 -7.26 13.92
CA VAL A 79 4.72 -6.42 12.73
C VAL A 79 3.28 -5.90 12.68
N LEU A 80 2.30 -6.78 12.93
CA LEU A 80 0.90 -6.38 13.00
C LEU A 80 0.64 -5.37 14.13
N LYS A 81 1.25 -5.56 15.30
CA LYS A 81 1.12 -4.60 16.42
C LYS A 81 1.63 -3.22 16.05
N VAL A 82 2.80 -3.13 15.41
CA VAL A 82 3.34 -1.85 14.94
C VAL A 82 2.43 -1.21 13.90
N PHE A 83 1.97 -1.99 12.92
CA PHE A 83 1.09 -1.48 11.88
C PHE A 83 -0.23 -0.95 12.46
N ARG A 84 -0.82 -1.68 13.42
CA ARG A 84 -2.01 -1.23 14.16
C ARG A 84 -1.75 0.08 14.88
N GLN A 85 -0.71 0.13 15.71
CA GLN A 85 -0.40 1.28 16.55
C GLN A 85 -0.11 2.54 15.72
N CYS A 86 0.58 2.38 14.59
CA CYS A 86 1.01 3.49 13.75
C CYS A 86 -0.01 3.94 12.71
N PHE A 87 -0.91 3.06 12.26
CA PHE A 87 -1.86 3.37 11.18
C PHE A 87 -3.32 3.31 11.64
N PHE A 88 -3.79 2.15 12.11
CA PHE A 88 -5.22 1.97 12.40
C PHE A 88 -5.70 2.80 13.59
N THR A 89 -4.93 2.84 14.67
CA THR A 89 -5.29 3.63 15.86
C THR A 89 -5.43 5.13 15.56
N PRO A 90 -4.43 5.81 14.95
CA PRO A 90 -4.59 7.24 14.66
C PRO A 90 -5.67 7.51 13.62
N ILE A 91 -5.87 6.62 12.64
CA ILE A 91 -6.97 6.76 11.67
C ILE A 91 -8.33 6.67 12.38
N ALA A 92 -8.51 5.71 13.29
CA ALA A 92 -9.74 5.59 14.06
C ALA A 92 -10.01 6.85 14.89
N SER A 93 -9.00 7.35 15.61
CA SER A 93 -9.11 8.58 16.38
C SER A 93 -9.41 9.81 15.51
N LEU A 94 -8.80 9.90 14.32
CA LEU A 94 -9.09 10.97 13.36
C LEU A 94 -10.53 10.90 12.86
N LEU A 95 -11.02 9.72 12.49
CA LEU A 95 -12.40 9.52 12.02
C LEU A 95 -13.42 9.89 13.09
N GLN A 96 -13.19 9.49 14.34
CA GLN A 96 -14.03 9.89 15.48
C GLN A 96 -14.00 11.41 15.72
N GLY A 97 -12.82 12.03 15.55
CA GLY A 97 -12.66 13.49 15.63
C GLY A 97 -13.44 14.21 14.53
N TYR A 98 -13.44 13.69 13.30
CA TYR A 98 -14.24 14.22 12.21
C TYR A 98 -15.74 14.08 12.48
N ASP A 99 -16.22 12.92 12.93
CA ASP A 99 -17.63 12.73 13.26
C ASP A 99 -18.09 13.73 14.33
N SER A 100 -17.30 13.86 15.41
CA SER A 100 -17.55 14.85 16.48
C SER A 100 -17.57 16.29 15.95
N PHE A 101 -16.68 16.62 15.01
CA PHE A 101 -16.63 17.94 14.38
C PHE A 101 -17.88 18.21 13.55
N PHE A 102 -18.35 17.24 12.75
CA PHE A 102 -19.56 17.38 11.94
C PHE A 102 -20.84 17.41 12.78
N VAL A 103 -20.90 16.67 13.89
CA VAL A 103 -22.03 16.77 14.83
C VAL A 103 -22.13 18.18 15.43
N ARG A 104 -20.98 18.80 15.73
CA ARG A 104 -20.92 20.13 16.38
C ARG A 104 -21.07 21.30 15.43
N TYR A 105 -20.48 21.23 14.24
CA TYR A 105 -20.38 22.36 13.29
C TYR A 105 -21.08 22.10 11.95
N GLY A 106 -21.41 20.85 11.64
CA GLY A 106 -22.06 20.48 10.40
C GLY A 106 -23.55 20.86 10.37
N ARG A 107 -24.06 21.10 9.16
CA ARG A 107 -25.51 21.15 8.93
C ARG A 107 -26.08 19.75 9.13
N LYS A 108 -26.69 19.50 10.29
CA LYS A 108 -27.30 18.22 10.69
C LYS A 108 -28.18 17.61 9.59
N ASN A 109 -28.93 18.43 8.86
CA ASN A 109 -29.87 17.98 7.82
C ASN A 109 -29.22 17.54 6.50
N ILE A 110 -27.92 17.78 6.29
CA ILE A 110 -27.23 17.43 5.03
C ILE A 110 -26.41 16.15 5.19
N MET A 111 -25.77 15.94 6.35
CA MET A 111 -24.82 14.84 6.54
C MET A 111 -25.28 13.77 7.54
N CYS A 112 -26.23 14.06 8.42
CA CYS A 112 -26.68 13.12 9.44
C CYS A 112 -28.06 12.58 9.02
N SER A 113 -28.19 11.26 8.90
CA SER A 113 -29.49 10.67 8.58
C SER A 113 -30.44 10.87 9.78
N PRO A 114 -31.67 11.37 9.57
CA PRO A 114 -32.64 11.54 10.65
C PRO A 114 -33.19 10.22 11.19
N THR A 115 -32.90 9.09 10.54
CA THR A 115 -33.41 7.75 10.90
C THR A 115 -32.88 7.20 12.22
N THR A 116 -31.85 7.79 12.83
CA THR A 116 -31.29 7.36 14.12
C THR A 116 -31.82 8.16 15.32
N LEU A 117 -32.83 9.01 15.13
CA LEU A 117 -33.36 9.92 16.17
C LEU A 117 -34.22 9.26 17.26
N GLU A 118 -34.56 7.96 17.16
CA GLU A 118 -35.43 7.31 18.15
C GLU A 118 -34.72 6.62 19.32
N GLU A 119 -33.38 6.59 19.37
CA GLU A 119 -32.67 5.97 20.50
C GLU A 119 -31.72 6.95 21.18
N SER A 120 -31.88 7.06 22.50
CA SER A 120 -31.33 8.06 23.44
C SER A 120 -29.79 8.06 23.59
N ASP A 121 -29.04 7.58 22.60
CA ASP A 121 -27.58 7.37 22.65
C ASP A 121 -26.82 8.21 21.61
N GLY A 122 -26.99 9.53 21.71
CA GLY A 122 -26.14 10.51 21.03
C GLY A 122 -26.33 10.59 19.51
N LEU A 123 -26.57 11.79 19.00
CA LEU A 123 -26.69 12.05 17.57
C LEU A 123 -25.39 11.63 16.84
N LYS A 124 -25.42 10.56 16.05
CA LYS A 124 -24.30 10.07 15.23
C LYS A 124 -24.57 10.37 13.76
N CYS A 125 -23.62 11.01 13.09
CA CYS A 125 -23.79 11.40 11.69
C CYS A 125 -23.29 10.33 10.72
N PHE A 126 -22.29 9.55 11.12
CA PHE A 126 -21.79 8.43 10.34
C PHE A 126 -21.86 7.13 11.17
N GLU A 127 -22.54 6.10 10.64
CA GLU A 127 -22.58 4.77 11.26
C GLU A 127 -21.22 4.06 11.15
N THR A 128 -20.49 4.28 10.06
CA THR A 128 -19.24 3.60 9.73
C THR A 128 -18.11 3.86 10.73
N PRO A 129 -17.79 5.09 11.15
CA PRO A 129 -16.73 5.37 12.13
C PRO A 129 -16.93 4.73 13.50
N ASN A 130 -18.17 4.45 13.90
CA ASN A 130 -18.47 3.82 15.18
C ASN A 130 -18.24 2.30 15.15
N ALA A 131 -18.37 1.70 13.97
CA ALA A 131 -18.00 0.30 13.73
C ALA A 131 -16.50 0.11 13.48
N ALA A 132 -15.70 1.18 13.53
CA ALA A 132 -14.26 1.12 13.33
C ALA A 132 -13.59 0.36 14.48
N ASN A 133 -13.17 -0.87 14.21
CA ASN A 133 -12.48 -1.71 15.17
C ASN A 133 -11.00 -1.83 14.81
N PRO A 134 -10.07 -1.20 15.54
CA PRO A 134 -8.64 -1.34 15.27
C PRO A 134 -8.08 -2.74 15.62
N TRP A 135 -8.87 -3.57 16.32
CA TRP A 135 -8.50 -4.92 16.75
C TRP A 135 -9.04 -6.01 15.82
N PHE A 136 -9.74 -5.65 14.74
CA PHE A 136 -10.38 -6.59 13.82
C PHE A 136 -9.42 -7.64 13.24
N LEU A 137 -8.10 -7.37 13.17
CA LEU A 137 -7.11 -8.33 12.68
C LEU A 137 -6.75 -9.44 13.67
N GLU A 138 -7.07 -9.28 14.95
CA GLU A 138 -6.79 -10.27 16.02
C GLU A 138 -8.01 -11.15 16.34
N GLU A 139 -9.19 -10.76 15.86
CA GLU A 139 -10.42 -11.52 16.06
C GLU A 139 -10.42 -12.82 15.25
N PRO A 140 -11.08 -13.88 15.74
CA PRO A 140 -11.13 -15.16 15.04
C PRO A 140 -11.75 -15.04 13.64
N GLU A 141 -12.74 -14.17 13.46
CA GLU A 141 -13.38 -13.88 12.17
C GLU A 141 -12.48 -13.00 11.26
N GLY A 142 -11.53 -12.28 11.84
CA GLY A 142 -10.62 -11.37 11.16
C GLY A 142 -9.36 -12.00 10.57
N GLN A 143 -9.18 -13.32 10.72
CA GLN A 143 -7.99 -14.02 10.22
C GLN A 143 -7.81 -13.87 8.70
N ALA A 144 -8.90 -13.83 7.95
CA ALA A 144 -8.87 -13.57 6.51
C ALA A 144 -8.26 -12.18 6.21
N CYS A 145 -8.71 -11.14 6.92
CA CYS A 145 -8.17 -9.79 6.80
C CYS A 145 -6.71 -9.70 7.26
N ALA A 146 -6.32 -10.46 8.29
CA ALA A 146 -4.94 -10.54 8.75
C ALA A 146 -4.01 -11.14 7.69
N SER A 147 -4.44 -12.21 7.02
CA SER A 147 -3.73 -12.80 5.89
C SER A 147 -3.59 -11.82 4.72
N ASP A 148 -4.68 -11.15 4.36
CA ASP A 148 -4.69 -10.15 3.29
C ASP A 148 -3.72 -9.00 3.58
N ASN A 149 -3.73 -8.51 4.83
CA ASN A 149 -2.81 -7.46 5.29
C ASN A 149 -1.35 -7.94 5.25
N HIS A 150 -1.07 -9.19 5.61
CA HIS A 150 0.27 -9.75 5.53
C HIS A 150 0.81 -9.77 4.10
N ILE A 151 0.00 -10.23 3.16
CA ILE A 151 0.39 -10.27 1.74
C ILE A 151 0.62 -8.87 1.20
N LEU A 152 -0.22 -7.90 1.57
CA LEU A 152 0.02 -6.50 1.22
C LEU A 152 1.35 -5.99 1.78
N LEU A 153 1.68 -6.28 3.05
CA LEU A 153 2.96 -5.92 3.65
C LEU A 153 4.14 -6.53 2.88
N CYS A 154 4.05 -7.81 2.52
CA CYS A 154 5.07 -8.50 1.71
C CYS A 154 5.23 -7.86 0.33
N ILE A 155 4.12 -7.56 -0.37
CA ILE A 155 4.15 -6.88 -1.67
C ILE A 155 4.82 -5.51 -1.54
N TYR A 156 4.51 -4.74 -0.50
CA TYR A 156 5.13 -3.45 -0.26
C TYR A 156 6.62 -3.55 0.10
N ALA A 157 7.00 -4.52 0.92
CA ALA A 157 8.39 -4.76 1.29
C ALA A 157 9.23 -5.12 0.06
N VAL A 158 8.74 -6.03 -0.78
CA VAL A 158 9.39 -6.39 -2.05
C VAL A 158 9.46 -5.19 -2.99
N SER A 159 8.37 -4.42 -3.11
CA SER A 159 8.32 -3.20 -3.92
C SER A 159 9.37 -2.18 -3.47
N PHE A 160 9.50 -1.97 -2.16
CA PHE A 160 10.51 -1.08 -1.59
C PHE A 160 11.93 -1.58 -1.83
N ALA A 161 12.19 -2.88 -1.63
CA ALA A 161 13.49 -3.48 -1.89
C ALA A 161 13.91 -3.35 -3.36
N VAL A 162 12.99 -3.59 -4.30
CA VAL A 162 13.24 -3.42 -5.74
C VAL A 162 13.52 -1.97 -6.10
N MET A 163 12.77 -1.02 -5.54
CA MET A 163 13.03 0.42 -5.72
C MET A 163 14.41 0.82 -5.18
N ALA A 164 14.78 0.36 -3.98
CA ALA A 164 16.07 0.65 -3.37
C ALA A 164 17.22 0.08 -4.21
N LEU A 165 17.08 -1.17 -4.69
CA LEU A 165 18.05 -1.80 -5.58
C LEU A 165 18.18 -1.03 -6.89
N ALA A 166 17.07 -0.66 -7.53
CA ALA A 166 17.08 0.13 -8.75
C ALA A 166 17.76 1.50 -8.56
N PHE A 167 17.53 2.15 -7.41
CA PHE A 167 18.19 3.41 -7.05
C PHE A 167 19.71 3.24 -6.91
N VAL A 168 20.15 2.19 -6.21
CA VAL A 168 21.58 1.86 -6.04
C VAL A 168 22.24 1.59 -7.40
N LEU A 169 21.64 0.73 -8.23
CA LEU A 169 22.15 0.41 -9.56
C LEU A 169 22.26 1.66 -10.44
N LYS A 170 21.23 2.52 -10.45
CA LYS A 170 21.24 3.78 -11.22
C LYS A 170 22.32 4.75 -10.73
N LYS A 171 22.61 4.77 -9.42
CA LYS A 171 23.67 5.59 -8.84
C LYS A 171 25.06 5.08 -9.25
N THR A 172 25.26 3.76 -9.26
CA THR A 172 26.52 3.12 -9.69
C THR A 172 26.77 3.34 -11.18
N ASP A 173 25.76 3.16 -12.05
CA ASP A 173 25.87 3.40 -13.49
C ASP A 173 26.25 4.86 -13.79
N ARG A 174 25.68 5.84 -13.06
CA ARG A 174 26.05 7.27 -13.18
C ARG A 174 27.50 7.54 -12.75
N ARG A 175 28.02 6.83 -11.75
CA ARG A 175 29.42 6.97 -11.30
C ARG A 175 30.38 6.34 -12.31
N GLY A 176 30.09 5.13 -12.79
CA GLY A 176 30.88 4.43 -13.82
C GLY A 176 30.89 5.16 -15.16
N GLY A 177 29.74 5.68 -15.61
CA GLY A 177 29.66 6.46 -16.85
C GLY A 177 30.40 7.80 -16.79
N ARG A 178 30.48 8.45 -15.62
CA ARG A 178 31.31 9.65 -15.43
C ARG A 178 32.80 9.32 -15.40
N ALA A 179 33.19 8.21 -14.77
CA ALA A 179 34.58 7.73 -14.80
C ALA A 179 35.01 7.35 -16.23
N GLY A 180 34.18 6.62 -16.96
CA GLY A 180 34.42 6.27 -18.37
C GLY A 180 34.49 7.48 -19.30
N ARG A 181 33.64 8.50 -19.11
CA ARG A 181 33.72 9.76 -19.89
C ARG A 181 34.96 10.57 -19.55
N ARG A 182 35.41 10.60 -18.28
CA ARG A 182 36.66 11.25 -17.88
C ARG A 182 37.88 10.50 -18.43
N ALA A 183 37.86 9.17 -18.44
CA ALA A 183 38.92 8.35 -19.04
C ALA A 183 38.96 8.53 -20.57
N ALA A 184 37.81 8.56 -21.24
CA ALA A 184 37.72 8.84 -22.68
C ALA A 184 38.19 10.26 -23.05
N ALA A 185 37.85 11.27 -22.22
CA ALA A 185 38.35 12.63 -22.41
C ALA A 185 39.85 12.78 -22.14
N ALA A 186 40.41 12.00 -21.21
CA ALA A 186 41.85 11.99 -20.94
C ALA A 186 42.67 11.21 -22.00
N GLY A 187 42.04 10.27 -22.72
CA GLY A 187 42.66 9.50 -23.81
C GLY A 187 42.63 10.18 -25.18
N ALA A 188 41.80 11.21 -25.38
CA ALA A 188 41.77 12.01 -26.60
C ALA A 188 42.95 13.00 -26.62
N ARG A 189 44.16 12.52 -26.93
CA ARG A 189 45.27 13.42 -27.27
C ARG A 189 44.99 14.05 -28.64
N PRO A 190 45.05 15.38 -28.80
CA PRO A 190 45.07 15.98 -30.12
C PRO A 190 46.37 15.57 -30.79
N HIS A 191 46.27 14.84 -31.89
CA HIS A 191 47.36 14.78 -32.86
C HIS A 191 47.59 16.22 -33.33
N GLN A 192 48.71 16.81 -32.94
CA GLN A 192 49.23 18.01 -33.58
C GLN A 192 50.05 17.54 -34.79
N ASP A 193 49.67 18.10 -35.93
CA ASP A 193 50.37 18.01 -37.22
C ASP A 193 51.80 18.58 -37.14
#